data_AF-A0A966K503-F1
#
_entry.id   AF-A0A966K503-F1
#
_cell.length_a   1.000
_cell.length_b   1.000
_cell.length_c   1.000
_cell.angle_alpha   90.00
_cell.angle_beta   90.00
_cell.angle_gamma   90.00
#
_symmetry.space_group_name_H-M   'P 1'
#
loop_
_entity.id
_entity.type
_entity.pdbx_description
1 polymer ?
#
loop_
_entity_poly.entity_id
_entity_poly.type
_entity_poly.pdbx_seq_one_letter_code
_entity_poly.pdbx_strand_id
1 'polypeptide(L)' 'MTLKEQITEDMKSAMRAKEAERLGTIRLLLAAIKQREVDERIT' A
#
# COMPACT_ATOMS: atom_id res chain seq x y z
N MET A 1 11.38 -0.86 10.57
CA MET A 1 10.46 -0.54 9.47
C MET A 1 10.52 -1.67 8.46
N THR A 2 9.41 -2.36 8.26
CA THR A 2 9.21 -3.30 7.17
C THR A 2 8.85 -2.53 5.90
N LEU A 3 9.03 -3.17 4.74
CA LEU A 3 8.65 -2.57 3.45
C LEU A 3 7.15 -2.21 3.40
N LYS A 4 6.28 -3.02 4.01
CA LYS A 4 4.83 -2.77 4.08
C LYS A 4 4.48 -1.53 4.89
N GLU A 5 5.18 -1.32 6.00
CA GLU A 5 5.02 -0.10 6.83
C GLU A 5 5.43 1.14 6.04
N GLN A 6 6.55 1.08 5.30
CA GLN A 6 7.00 2.20 4.46
C GLN A 6 5.99 2.55 3.36
N ILE A 7 5.47 1.56 2.64
CA ILE A 7 4.44 1.76 1.60
C ILE A 7 3.16 2.36 2.21
N THR A 8 2.81 1.96 3.43
CA THR A 8 1.63 2.51 4.14
C THR A 8 1.83 3.98 4.52
N GLU A 9 3.04 4.37 4.95
CA GLU A 9 3.36 5.78 5.19
C GLU A 9 3.40 6.60 3.90
N ASP A 10 3.92 6.04 2.81
CA ASP A 10 3.89 6.67 1.49
C ASP A 10 2.46 6.91 0.99
N MET A 11 1.53 5.99 1.26
CA MET A 11 0.11 6.19 0.99
C MET A 11 -0.43 7.42 1.73
N LYS A 12 -0.14 7.55 3.03
CA LYS A 12 -0.59 8.70 3.83
C LYS A 12 0.02 10.00 3.33
N SER A 13 1.30 9.97 2.93
CA SER A 13 1.98 11.12 2.34
C SER A 13 1.34 11.53 1.01
N ALA A 14 1.07 10.57 0.11
CA ALA A 14 0.40 10.83 -1.17
C ALA A 14 -1.03 11.38 -0.97
N MET A 15 -1.76 10.92 0.05
CA MET A 15 -3.07 11.48 0.41
C MET A 15 -2.97 12.94 0.86
N ARG A 16 -2.01 13.28 1.73
CA ARG A 16 -1.80 14.65 2.21
C ARG A 16 -1.36 15.59 1.09
N ALA A 17 -0.50 15.12 0.18
CA ALA A 17 -0.02 15.85 -0.97
C ALA A 17 -1.03 15.94 -2.13
N LYS A 18 -2.15 15.22 -2.05
CA LYS A 18 -3.18 15.11 -3.11
C LYS A 18 -2.62 14.57 -4.44
N GLU A 19 -1.63 13.68 -4.38
CA GLU A 19 -1.00 13.03 -5.53
C GLU A 19 -1.85 11.86 -6.02
N ALA A 20 -2.90 12.15 -6.81
CA ALA A 20 -3.92 11.16 -7.18
C ALA A 20 -3.35 9.93 -7.92
N GLU A 21 -2.42 10.14 -8.85
CA GLU A 21 -1.79 9.06 -9.62
C GLU A 21 -0.95 8.15 -8.71
N ARG A 22 -0.05 8.75 -7.92
CA ARG A 22 0.79 8.01 -6.97
C ARG A 22 -0.04 7.26 -5.93
N LEU A 23 -1.10 7.89 -5.42
CA LEU A 23 -2.04 7.28 -4.48
C LEU A 23 -2.76 6.06 -5.09
N GLY A 24 -3.17 6.15 -6.36
CA GLY A 24 -3.77 5.04 -7.09
C GLY A 24 -2.82 3.85 -7.18
N THR A 25 -1.58 4.09 -7.61
CA THR A 25 -0.54 3.05 -7.71
C THR A 25 -0.24 2.39 -6.37
N ILE A 26 -0.08 3.17 -5.30
CA ILE A 26 0.19 2.63 -3.95
C ILE A 26 -0.98 1.78 -3.45
N ARG A 27 -2.23 2.19 -3.70
CA ARG A 27 -3.41 1.41 -3.31
C ARG A 27 -3.50 0.08 -4.03
N LEU A 28 -3.19 0.04 -5.32
CA LEU A 28 -3.15 -1.21 -6.09
C LEU A 28 -2.07 -2.15 -5.55
N LEU A 29 -0.88 -1.62 -5.23
CA LEU A 29 0.19 -2.41 -4.62
C LEU A 29 -0.22 -3.01 -3.27
N LEU A 30 -0.80 -2.20 -2.37
CA LEU A 30 -1.27 -2.67 -1.07
C LEU A 30 -2.39 -3.73 -1.20
N ALA A 31 -3.28 -3.57 -2.19
CA ALA A 31 -4.32 -4.55 -2.47
C ALA A 31 -3.73 -5.90 -2.93
N ALA A 32 -2.72 -5.88 -3.81
CA ALA A 32 -2.04 -7.09 -4.27
C ALA A 32 -1.29 -7.81 -3.13
N ILE A 33 -0.61 -7.04 -2.25
CA ILE A 33 0.03 -7.59 -1.04
C ILE A 33 -1.01 -8.30 -0.17
N LYS A 34 -2.13 -7.61 0.12
CA LYS A 34 -3.21 -8.18 0.94
C LYS A 34 -3.83 -9.42 0.29
N GLN A 35 -4.03 -9.41 -1.03
CA GLN A 35 -4.55 -10.56 -1.76
C GLN A 35 -3.64 -11.77 -1.58
N ARG A 36 -2.33 -11.59 -1.74
CA ARG A 36 -1.34 -12.66 -1.53
C ARG A 36 -1.33 -13.16 -0.08
N GLU A 37 -1.41 -12.28 0.91
CA GLU A 37 -1.49 -12.68 2.33
C GLU A 37 -2.73 -13.54 2.63
N VAL A 38 -3.87 -13.16 2.05
CA VAL A 38 -5.11 -13.94 2.17
C VAL A 38 -5.00 -15.29 1.46
N ASP A 39 -4.45 -15.30 0.24
CA ASP A 39 -4.30 -16.51 -0.57
C ASP A 39 -3.33 -17.50 0.08
N GLU A 40 -2.22 -17.01 0.63
CA GLU A 40 -1.20 -17.81 1.31
C GLU A 40 -1.55 -18.08 2.79
N ARG A 41 -2.67 -17.53 3.30
CA ARG A 41 -3.12 -17.60 4.71
C ARG A 41 -2.06 -17.13 5.71
N ILE A 42 -1.34 -16.08 5.36
CA ILE A 42 -0.33 -15.43 6.21
C ILE A 42 -1.04 -14.30 6.97
N THR A 43 -1.03 -14.34 8.31
CA THR A 43 -1.65 -13.33 9.20
C THR A 43 -0.61 -12.47 9.91
#